data_AF-A0AAD6MIW8-F1
#
_entry.id   AF-A0AAD6MIW8-F1
#
_cell.length_a   1.000
_cell.length_b   1.000
_cell.length_c   1.000
_cell.angle_alpha   90.00
_cell.angle_beta   90.00
_cell.angle_gamma   90.00
#
_symmetry.space_group_name_H-M   'P 1'
#
loop_
_entity.id
_entity.type
_entity.pdbx_description
1 polymer ?
#
loop_
_entity_poly.entity_id
_entity_poly.type
_entity_poly.pdbx_seq_one_letter_code
_entity_poly.pdbx_strand_id
1 'polypeptide(L)'
;MSKLLIETVSADEVRLVPLRIKFGSGFSMFDKVDAFDNDGWWVGKVTGQRGPLYFVFSETTGDEIACHVSRLRIHLDWVNGNWVSSRKIVS
;
A
#
# COMPACT_ATOMS: atom_id res chain seq x y z
N MET A 1 29.14 1.17 9.93
CA MET A 1 28.24 0.46 9.00
C MET A 1 27.21 -0.29 9.82
N SER A 2 25.92 -0.09 9.57
CA SER A 2 24.87 -0.89 10.19
C SER A 2 24.82 -2.28 9.54
N LYS A 3 24.43 -3.30 10.32
CA LYS A 3 24.16 -4.66 9.83
C LYS A 3 22.68 -4.78 9.48
N LEU A 4 22.33 -5.62 8.49
CA LEU A 4 20.94 -5.94 8.18
C LEU A 4 20.28 -6.68 9.36
N LEU A 5 18.98 -6.44 9.57
CA LEU A 5 18.19 -7.15 10.57
C LEU A 5 17.91 -8.60 10.12
N ILE A 6 18.00 -9.54 11.06
CA ILE A 6 17.62 -10.94 10.87
C ILE A 6 16.66 -11.28 12.01
N GLU A 7 15.52 -11.88 11.68
CA GLU A 7 14.45 -12.22 12.63
C GLU A 7 13.87 -13.61 12.30
N THR A 8 13.35 -14.30 13.32
CA THR A 8 12.56 -15.53 13.16
C THR A 8 11.09 -15.17 13.33
N VAL A 9 10.30 -15.37 12.28
CA VAL A 9 8.89 -14.99 12.18
C VAL A 9 8.00 -16.21 11.95
N SER A 10 6.71 -16.11 12.20
CA SER A 10 5.77 -17.18 11.87
C SER A 10 5.49 -17.24 10.36
N ALA A 11 5.00 -18.38 9.87
CA ALA A 11 4.74 -18.55 8.44
C ALA A 11 3.65 -17.60 7.90
N ASP A 12 2.70 -17.20 8.74
CA ASP A 12 1.60 -16.28 8.41
C ASP A 12 2.01 -14.80 8.40
N GLU A 13 3.16 -14.45 8.98
CA GLU A 13 3.77 -13.12 8.87
C GLU A 13 4.52 -12.92 7.54
N VAL A 14 4.69 -14.00 6.76
CA VAL A 14 5.34 -13.97 5.45
C VAL A 14 4.31 -14.14 4.34
N ARG A 15 4.42 -13.29 3.31
CA ARG A 15 3.63 -13.40 2.09
C ARG A 15 4.50 -13.18 0.87
N LEU A 16 4.01 -13.61 -0.29
CA LEU A 16 4.66 -13.33 -1.57
C LEU A 16 4.69 -11.81 -1.83
N VAL A 17 5.50 -11.40 -2.80
CA VAL A 17 5.47 -10.01 -3.28
C VAL A 17 4.12 -9.78 -3.99
N PRO A 18 3.38 -8.70 -3.66
CA PRO A 18 2.13 -8.38 -4.33
C PRO A 18 2.29 -8.19 -5.84
N LEU A 19 1.29 -8.60 -6.61
CA LEU A 19 1.27 -8.37 -8.05
C LEU A 19 1.29 -6.85 -8.36
N ARG A 20 2.14 -6.45 -9.29
CA ARG A 20 2.20 -5.05 -9.76
C ARG A 20 1.07 -4.78 -10.74
N ILE A 21 -0.10 -4.45 -10.21
CA ILE A 21 -1.28 -4.07 -11.01
C ILE A 21 -1.16 -2.59 -11.37
N LYS A 22 -1.20 -2.28 -12.67
CA LYS A 22 -1.33 -0.90 -13.15
C LYS A 22 -2.81 -0.57 -13.30
N PHE A 23 -3.31 0.38 -12.51
CA PHE A 23 -4.62 0.97 -12.74
C PHE A 23 -4.44 2.10 -13.75
N GLY A 24 -5.15 2.04 -14.88
CA GLY A 24 -5.01 3.03 -15.96
C GLY A 24 -5.35 4.46 -15.55
N SER A 25 -6.06 4.64 -14.43
CA SER A 25 -6.49 5.93 -13.87
C SER A 25 -6.11 6.06 -12.39
N GLY A 26 -4.85 6.46 -12.12
CA GLY A 26 -4.35 6.88 -10.81
C GLY A 26 -4.96 6.19 -9.58
N PHE A 27 -5.16 6.96 -8.52
CA PHE A 27 -5.94 6.56 -7.34
C PHE A 27 -7.12 7.50 -7.13
N SER A 28 -8.23 6.96 -6.66
CA SER A 28 -9.45 7.70 -6.34
C SER A 28 -9.56 7.93 -4.84
N MET A 29 -10.40 8.89 -4.44
CA MET A 29 -10.71 9.10 -3.03
C MET A 29 -11.26 7.81 -2.40
N PHE A 30 -10.79 7.51 -1.19
CA PHE A 30 -11.04 6.28 -0.42
C PHE A 30 -10.46 4.98 -0.99
N ASP A 31 -9.69 5.01 -2.09
CA ASP A 31 -8.92 3.84 -2.51
C ASP A 31 -7.98 3.41 -1.36
N LYS A 32 -8.02 2.11 -1.03
CA LYS A 32 -7.08 1.50 -0.09
C LYS A 32 -5.76 1.26 -0.81
N VAL A 33 -4.70 1.86 -0.32
CA VAL A 33 -3.36 1.85 -0.93
C VAL A 33 -2.31 1.40 0.07
N ASP A 34 -1.17 0.94 -0.43
CA ASP A 34 0.05 0.91 0.35
C ASP A 34 0.91 2.11 -0.05
N ALA A 35 1.34 2.90 0.93
CA ALA A 35 2.28 4.00 0.77
C ALA A 35 3.68 3.58 1.23
N PHE A 36 4.68 3.79 0.38
CA PHE A 36 6.06 3.48 0.73
C PHE A 36 6.64 4.62 1.56
N ASP A 37 6.93 4.41 2.85
CA ASP A 37 7.52 5.39 3.77
C ASP A 37 8.37 4.71 4.86
N ASN A 38 9.44 5.37 5.33
CA ASN A 38 10.41 4.81 6.29
C ASN A 38 10.85 3.37 5.94
N ASP A 39 11.23 3.15 4.67
CA ASP A 39 11.67 1.87 4.12
C ASP A 39 10.65 0.72 4.20
N GLY A 40 9.37 1.03 4.44
CA GLY A 40 8.26 0.07 4.54
C GLY A 40 7.05 0.45 3.70
N TRP A 41 6.12 -0.50 3.53
CA TRP A 41 4.82 -0.27 2.89
C TRP A 41 3.72 -0.20 3.95
N TRP A 42 3.06 0.95 4.05
CA TRP A 42 2.04 1.24 5.05
C TRP A 42 0.65 1.32 4.44
N VAL A 43 -0.31 0.64 5.05
CA VAL A 43 -1.70 0.63 4.58
C VAL A 43 -2.37 1.96 4.91
N GLY A 44 -3.09 2.53 3.95
CA GLY A 44 -3.90 3.71 4.18
C GLY A 44 -5.00 3.91 3.15
N LYS A 45 -5.76 4.99 3.30
CA LYS A 45 -6.80 5.40 2.36
C LYS A 45 -6.46 6.75 1.75
N VAL A 46 -6.70 6.90 0.45
CA VAL A 46 -6.55 8.19 -0.22
C VAL A 46 -7.63 9.16 0.30
N THR A 47 -7.21 10.31 0.81
CA THR A 47 -8.09 11.39 1.31
C THR A 47 -8.06 12.63 0.44
N GLY A 48 -7.10 12.73 -0.49
CA GLY A 48 -7.02 13.84 -1.42
C GLY A 48 -5.89 13.70 -2.44
N GLN A 49 -5.82 14.66 -3.36
CA GLN A 49 -4.77 14.74 -4.37
C GLN A 49 -4.44 16.20 -4.71
N ARG A 50 -3.15 16.50 -4.88
CA ARG A 50 -2.64 17.76 -5.43
C ARG A 50 -1.55 17.46 -6.47
N GLY A 51 -1.92 17.45 -7.74
CA GLY A 51 -1.01 17.05 -8.83
C GLY A 51 -0.57 15.59 -8.68
N PRO A 52 0.73 15.27 -8.65
CA PRO A 52 1.21 13.90 -8.47
C PRO A 52 1.27 13.46 -7.00
N LEU A 53 0.96 14.35 -6.04
CA LEU A 53 0.93 14.05 -4.62
C LEU A 53 -0.47 13.61 -4.20
N TYR A 54 -0.54 12.49 -3.51
CA TYR A 54 -1.73 11.94 -2.90
C TYR A 54 -1.63 12.04 -1.38
N PHE A 55 -2.71 12.44 -0.73
CA PHE A 55 -2.82 12.41 0.73
C PHE A 55 -3.35 11.04 1.14
N VAL A 56 -2.64 10.38 2.05
CA VAL A 56 -2.96 9.02 2.50
C VAL A 56 -3.08 9.02 4.01
N PHE A 57 -4.27 8.66 4.49
CA PHE A 57 -4.59 8.55 5.92
C PHE A 57 -4.45 7.11 6.41
N SER A 58 -3.73 6.93 7.51
CA SER A 58 -3.59 5.66 8.24
C SER A 58 -4.66 5.58 9.32
N GLU A 59 -5.61 4.66 9.17
CA GLU A 59 -6.63 4.43 10.21
C GLU A 59 -6.02 3.85 11.49
N THR A 60 -4.86 3.19 11.41
CA THR A 60 -4.18 2.57 12.56
C THR A 60 -3.47 3.59 13.44
N THR A 61 -2.84 4.61 12.84
CA THR A 61 -2.05 5.60 13.58
C THR A 61 -2.75 6.96 13.70
N GLY A 62 -3.73 7.25 12.84
CA GLY A 62 -4.37 8.56 12.75
C GLY A 62 -3.56 9.60 11.98
N ASP A 63 -2.42 9.21 11.40
CA ASP A 63 -1.55 10.11 10.64
C ASP A 63 -2.01 10.24 9.19
N GLU A 64 -1.74 11.40 8.60
CA GLU A 64 -1.88 11.65 7.16
C GLU A 64 -0.53 12.05 6.55
N ILE A 65 -0.17 11.42 5.44
CA ILE A 65 1.07 11.72 4.71
C ILE A 65 0.77 12.15 3.28
N ALA A 66 1.59 13.07 2.76
CA ALA A 66 1.63 13.39 1.34
C ALA A 66 2.65 12.48 0.64
N CYS A 67 2.17 11.64 -0.28
CA CYS A 67 2.96 10.64 -0.96
C CYS A 67 2.92 10.86 -2.48
N HIS A 68 4.09 10.82 -3.13
CA HIS A 68 4.14 10.89 -4.60
C HIS A 68 3.54 9.62 -5.20
N VAL A 69 2.82 9.73 -6.32
CA VAL A 69 2.14 8.61 -6.99
C VAL A 69 3.05 7.40 -7.26
N SER A 70 4.35 7.64 -7.50
CA SER A 70 5.34 6.56 -7.71
C SER A 70 5.70 5.77 -6.46
N ARG A 71 5.34 6.26 -5.27
CA ARG A 71 5.50 5.62 -3.95
C ARG A 71 4.18 5.01 -3.46
N LEU A 72 3.15 4.97 -4.30
CA LEU A 72 1.88 4.32 -4.02
C LEU A 72 1.69 3.07 -4.87
N ARG A 73 1.00 2.08 -4.29
CA ARG A 73 0.42 0.95 -5.02
C ARG A 73 -0.96 0.64 -4.45
N ILE A 74 -1.80 -0.05 -5.22
CA ILE A 74 -3.06 -0.55 -4.65
C ILE A 74 -2.73 -1.51 -3.51
N HIS A 75 -3.53 -1.45 -2.45
CA HIS A 75 -3.45 -2.44 -1.40
C HIS A 75 -4.04 -3.76 -1.89
N LEU A 76 -3.31 -4.86 -1.69
CA LEU A 76 -3.78 -6.21 -1.94
C LEU A 76 -3.68 -7.03 -0.64
N ASP A 77 -4.79 -7.66 -0.30
CA ASP A 77 -4.88 -8.61 0.80
C ASP A 77 -4.46 -10.00 0.29
N TRP A 78 -3.69 -10.74 1.11
CA TRP A 78 -3.32 -12.13 0.82
C TRP A 78 -4.27 -13.05 1.56
N VAL A 79 -5.22 -13.65 0.83
CA VAL A 79 -6.30 -14.46 1.40
C VAL A 79 -6.30 -15.82 0.73
N ASN A 80 -6.11 -16.89 1.51
CA ASN A 80 -6.14 -18.28 1.03
C ASN A 80 -5.28 -18.51 -0.23
N GLY A 81 -4.05 -17.96 -0.24
CA GLY A 81 -3.13 -18.14 -1.37
C GLY A 81 -3.40 -17.25 -2.58
N ASN A 82 -4.31 -16.28 -2.48
CA ASN A 82 -4.69 -15.40 -3.58
C ASN A 82 -4.57 -13.92 -3.18
N TRP A 83 -4.25 -13.07 -4.15
CA TRP A 83 -4.28 -11.62 -4.01
C TRP A 83 -5.69 -11.07 -4.27
N VAL A 84 -6.23 -10.32 -3.33
CA VAL A 84 -7.57 -9.71 -3.41
C VAL A 84 -7.45 -8.19 -3.27
N SER A 85 -8.16 -7.46 -4.12
CA SER A 85 -8.25 -5.99 -4.08
C SER A 85 -9.64 -5.57 -3.59
N SER A 86 -9.71 -4.54 -2.74
CA SER A 86 -10.98 -3.90 -2.41
C SER A 86 -11.49 -3.00 -3.55
N ARG A 87 -10.58 -2.46 -4.36
CA ARG A 87 -10.93 -1.71 -5.57
C ARG A 87 -11.46 -2.69 -6.60
N LYS A 88 -12.71 -2.51 -7.03
CA LYS A 88 -13.29 -3.26 -8.14
C LYS A 88 -12.42 -3.01 -9.38
N ILE A 89 -11.82 -4.07 -9.90
CA ILE A 89 -11.22 -4.05 -11.24
C ILE A 89 -12.41 -3.99 -12.19
N VAL A 90 -12.66 -2.84 -12.81
CA VAL A 90 -13.67 -2.74 -13.85
C VAL A 90 -13.11 -3.45 -15.06
N SER A 91 -13.74 -4.57 -15.44
CA SER A 91 -13.48 -5.32 -16.68
C SER A 91 -13.93 -4.53 -17.90
#